data_AF-A0A258S1L9-F1
#
_entry.id   AF-A0A258S1L9-F1
#
_cell.length_a   1.000
_cell.length_b   1.000
_cell.length_c   1.000
_cell.angle_alpha   90.00
_cell.angle_beta   90.00
_cell.angle_gamma   90.00
#
_symmetry.space_group_name_H-M   'P 1'
#
loop_
_entity.id
_entity.type
_entity.pdbx_description
1 polymer ?
#
loop_
_entity_poly.entity_id
_entity_poly.type
_entity_poly.pdbx_seq_one_letter_code
_entity_poly.pdbx_strand_id
1 'polypeptide(L)'
;MVDPVGAKPVTQDRLVAAVARTAPIVRSRSVVQDQAEPATGGGLAGLVAEYAAKPPVDLDRVARVRQAIANHAYPILPETVADRLIAIRLNWKPE
;
A
#
# COMPACT_ATOMS: atom_id res chain seq x y z
N MET A 1 5.47 59.56 -23.08
CA MET A 1 6.72 58.89 -22.69
C MET A 1 6.38 58.06 -21.46
N VAL A 2 6.45 56.72 -21.55
CA VAL A 2 5.97 55.81 -20.48
C VAL A 2 7.19 55.30 -19.71
N ASP A 3 7.16 55.40 -18.39
CA ASP A 3 8.23 54.92 -17.51
C ASP A 3 8.27 53.38 -17.47
N PRO A 4 9.47 52.76 -17.46
CA PRO A 4 9.58 51.32 -17.32
C PRO A 4 9.22 50.89 -15.88
N VAL A 5 8.34 49.91 -15.75
CA VAL A 5 8.06 49.24 -14.48
C VAL A 5 9.28 48.38 -14.13
N GLY A 6 10.18 48.92 -13.32
CA GLY A 6 11.29 48.16 -12.74
C GLY A 6 10.76 47.08 -11.79
N ALA A 7 11.24 45.85 -11.93
CA ALA A 7 10.91 44.73 -11.04
C ALA A 7 11.41 45.03 -9.62
N LYS A 8 10.52 45.50 -8.75
CA LYS A 8 10.80 45.56 -7.31
C LYS A 8 10.71 44.13 -6.77
N PRO A 9 11.76 43.58 -6.13
CA PRO A 9 11.62 42.32 -5.42
C PRO A 9 10.62 42.53 -4.28
N VAL A 10 9.52 41.78 -4.32
CA VAL A 10 8.60 41.71 -3.19
C VAL A 10 9.28 40.83 -2.16
N THR A 11 9.80 41.43 -1.08
CA THR A 11 10.25 40.69 0.10
C THR A 11 9.02 40.01 0.70
N GLN A 12 8.84 38.74 0.36
CA GLN A 12 7.72 37.96 0.86
C GLN A 12 8.09 37.48 2.26
N ASP A 13 7.79 38.29 3.27
CA ASP A 13 8.01 37.97 4.69
C ASP A 13 6.92 37.00 5.19
N ARG A 14 6.68 35.93 4.41
CA ARG A 14 5.71 34.89 4.74
C ARG A 14 6.45 33.82 5.50
N LEU A 15 6.30 33.86 6.83
CA LEU A 15 6.72 32.78 7.70
C LEU A 15 5.97 31.50 7.28
N VAL A 16 6.67 30.59 6.60
CA VAL A 16 6.14 29.26 6.28
C VAL A 16 6.09 28.48 7.58
N ALA A 17 4.90 28.30 8.13
CA ALA A 17 4.72 27.50 9.33
C ALA A 17 5.16 26.05 9.05
N ALA A 18 5.97 25.49 9.95
CA ALA A 18 6.42 24.12 9.84
C ALA A 18 5.23 23.15 9.96
N VAL A 19 5.09 22.25 8.99
CA VAL A 19 4.07 21.19 9.02
C VAL A 19 4.52 20.11 10.00
N ALA A 20 3.68 19.81 10.99
CA ALA A 20 3.94 18.76 11.96
C ALA A 20 4.01 17.38 11.28
N ARG A 21 4.97 16.55 11.70
CA ARG A 21 5.10 15.18 11.18
C ARG A 21 3.92 14.33 11.65
N THR A 22 3.32 13.59 10.72
CA THR A 22 2.27 12.61 11.03
C THR A 22 2.83 11.46 11.86
N ALA A 23 2.01 10.98 12.82
CA ALA A 23 2.36 9.85 13.68
C ALA A 23 2.66 8.58 12.86
N PRO A 24 3.56 7.70 13.36
CA PRO A 24 3.86 6.45 12.70
C PRO A 24 2.62 5.55 12.66
N ILE A 25 2.30 5.03 11.48
CA ILE A 25 1.21 4.07 11.29
C ILE A 25 1.64 2.76 11.95
N VAL A 26 0.95 2.37 13.02
CA VAL A 26 1.12 1.06 13.65
C VAL A 26 0.71 0.00 12.64
N ARG A 27 1.65 -0.87 12.26
CA ARG A 27 1.39 -2.01 11.38
C ARG A 27 0.30 -2.87 12.02
N SER A 28 -0.85 -3.00 11.37
CA SER A 28 -1.89 -3.92 11.81
C SER A 28 -1.31 -5.33 11.82
N ARG A 29 -1.23 -5.95 13.02
CA ARG A 29 -0.96 -7.38 13.14
C ARG A 29 -2.16 -8.12 12.56
N SER A 30 -1.92 -9.01 11.62
CA SER A 30 -2.95 -9.91 11.11
C SER A 30 -3.43 -10.82 12.26
N VAL A 31 -4.75 -10.99 12.37
CA VAL A 31 -5.42 -11.87 13.36
C VAL A 31 -4.85 -13.30 13.38
N VAL A 32 -4.21 -13.72 12.29
CA VAL A 32 -3.49 -15.01 12.16
C VAL A 32 -2.38 -15.19 13.20
N GLN A 33 -1.81 -14.11 13.74
CA GLN A 33 -0.69 -14.22 14.68
C GLN A 33 -1.11 -14.41 16.15
N ASP A 34 -2.38 -14.16 16.50
CA ASP A 34 -2.90 -14.34 17.87
C ASP A 34 -3.52 -15.73 18.10
N GLN A 35 -3.87 -16.47 17.04
CA GLN A 35 -4.37 -17.84 17.13
C GLN A 35 -3.29 -18.85 16.76
N ALA A 36 -2.19 -18.85 17.48
CA ALA A 36 -1.30 -20.01 17.53
C ALA A 36 -1.77 -20.95 18.64
N GLU A 37 -2.99 -21.48 18.54
CA GLU A 37 -3.37 -22.68 19.28
C GLU A 37 -2.69 -23.90 18.62
N PRO A 38 -2.13 -24.83 19.39
CA PRO A 38 -1.52 -26.03 18.81
C PRO A 38 -2.62 -26.90 18.19
N ALA A 39 -2.77 -26.77 16.87
CA ALA A 39 -3.67 -27.58 16.07
C ALA A 39 -3.26 -29.06 16.22
N THR A 40 -4.00 -29.78 17.06
CA THR A 40 -3.84 -31.22 17.24
C THR A 40 -4.44 -31.92 16.02
N GLY A 41 -3.56 -32.50 15.20
CA GLY A 41 -3.80 -33.73 14.44
C GLY A 41 -4.81 -33.68 13.28
N GLY A 42 -4.33 -33.31 12.10
CA GLY A 42 -4.98 -33.64 10.82
C GLY A 42 -4.13 -33.18 9.64
N GLY A 43 -4.01 -33.99 8.58
CA GLY A 43 -3.13 -33.70 7.42
C GLY A 43 -3.36 -32.34 6.75
N LEU A 44 -4.54 -31.75 6.94
CA LEU A 44 -4.87 -30.38 6.54
C LEU A 44 -4.08 -29.31 7.31
N ALA A 45 -3.84 -29.48 8.61
CA ALA A 45 -3.04 -28.54 9.41
C ALA A 45 -1.56 -28.52 8.96
N GLY A 46 -1.04 -29.68 8.56
CA GLY A 46 0.30 -29.78 7.95
C GLY A 46 0.38 -29.06 6.61
N LEU A 47 -0.61 -29.25 5.73
CA LEU A 47 -0.68 -28.54 4.45
C LEU A 47 -0.79 -27.02 4.65
N VAL A 48 -1.62 -26.57 5.59
CA VAL A 48 -1.75 -25.13 5.91
C VAL A 48 -0.43 -24.56 6.44
N ALA A 49 0.29 -25.30 7.30
CA ALA A 49 1.60 -24.88 7.79
C ALA A 49 2.65 -24.83 6.67
N GLU A 50 2.66 -25.79 5.74
CA GLU A 50 3.56 -25.79 4.57
C GLU A 50 3.28 -24.62 3.63
N TYR A 51 2.00 -24.33 3.34
CA TYR A 51 1.60 -23.17 2.55
C TYR A 51 1.84 -21.84 3.28
N ALA A 52 1.76 -21.80 4.61
CA ALA A 52 2.10 -20.61 5.39
C ALA A 52 3.61 -20.36 5.42
N ALA A 53 4.42 -21.43 5.50
CA ALA A 53 5.87 -21.36 5.45
C ALA A 53 6.40 -20.99 4.06
N LYS A 54 5.72 -21.47 3.01
CA LYS A 54 6.07 -21.20 1.61
C LYS A 54 4.82 -20.77 0.84
N PRO A 55 4.34 -19.54 1.05
CA PRO A 55 3.18 -19.05 0.33
C PRO A 55 3.47 -19.11 -1.17
N PRO A 56 2.52 -19.55 -2.00
CA PRO A 56 2.66 -19.63 -3.45
C PRO A 56 2.65 -18.20 -4.01
N VAL A 57 3.77 -17.50 -3.84
CA VAL A 57 3.98 -16.16 -4.36
C VAL A 57 4.60 -16.29 -5.73
N ASP A 58 3.86 -15.85 -6.74
CA ASP A 58 4.36 -15.69 -8.10
C ASP A 58 5.37 -14.53 -8.13
N LEU A 59 6.66 -14.87 -8.11
CA LEU A 59 7.77 -13.91 -8.08
C LEU A 59 7.84 -13.08 -9.37
N ASP A 60 7.48 -13.65 -10.51
CA ASP A 60 7.47 -12.96 -11.80
C ASP A 60 6.37 -11.89 -11.84
N ARG A 61 5.21 -12.20 -11.25
CA ARG A 61 4.16 -11.20 -11.05
C ARG A 61 4.62 -10.07 -10.14
N VAL A 62 5.29 -10.38 -9.03
CA VAL A 62 5.80 -9.36 -8.10
C VAL A 62 6.84 -8.47 -8.79
N ALA A 63 7.72 -9.03 -9.61
CA ALA A 63 8.71 -8.28 -10.38
C ALA A 63 8.04 -7.32 -11.37
N ARG A 64 7.04 -7.78 -12.14
CA ARG A 64 6.26 -6.94 -13.07
C ARG A 64 5.54 -5.80 -12.36
N VAL A 65 4.91 -6.08 -11.22
CA VAL A 65 4.24 -5.05 -10.42
C VAL A 65 5.23 -4.01 -9.90
N ARG A 66 6.40 -4.44 -9.39
CA ARG A 66 7.44 -3.51 -8.93
C ARG A 66 7.93 -2.61 -10.06
N GLN A 67 8.15 -3.17 -11.25
CA GLN A 67 8.56 -2.40 -12.43
C GLN A 67 7.48 -1.39 -12.87
N ALA A 68 6.21 -1.79 -12.88
CA ALA A 68 5.10 -0.89 -13.22
C ALA A 68 4.96 0.27 -12.22
N ILE A 69 5.17 0.01 -10.92
CA ILE A 69 5.18 1.06 -9.89
C ILE A 69 6.36 2.02 -10.10
N ALA A 70 7.56 1.50 -10.34
CA ALA A 70 8.75 2.32 -10.59
C ALA A 70 8.59 3.22 -11.83
N ASN A 71 7.89 2.72 -12.85
CA ASN A 71 7.62 3.46 -14.09
C ASN A 71 6.38 4.37 -14.01
N HIS A 72 5.75 4.51 -12.84
CA HIS A 72 4.48 5.24 -12.65
C HIS A 72 3.34 4.80 -13.58
N ALA A 73 3.43 3.60 -14.13
CA ALA A 73 2.47 3.03 -15.08
C ALA A 73 1.49 2.06 -14.41
N TYR A 74 1.59 1.86 -13.09
CA TYR A 74 0.66 1.02 -12.36
C TYR A 74 -0.71 1.73 -12.24
N PRO A 75 -1.79 1.17 -12.80
CA PRO A 75 -3.09 1.83 -12.83
C PRO A 75 -3.72 1.84 -11.43
N ILE A 76 -3.93 3.03 -10.87
CA ILE A 76 -4.73 3.23 -9.65
C ILE A 76 -6.11 3.73 -10.09
N LEU A 77 -6.96 2.80 -10.52
CA LEU A 77 -8.35 3.08 -10.86
C LEU A 77 -9.22 2.91 -9.61
N PRO A 78 -10.01 3.93 -9.20
CA PRO A 78 -10.85 3.85 -8.01
C PRO A 78 -11.82 2.65 -8.03
N GLU A 79 -12.34 2.32 -9.21
CA GLU A 79 -13.24 1.17 -9.43
C GLU A 79 -12.55 -0.15 -9.10
N THR A 80 -11.35 -0.38 -9.66
CA THR A 80 -10.57 -1.61 -9.40
C THR A 80 -10.18 -1.74 -7.93
N VAL A 81 -9.98 -0.62 -7.22
CA VAL A 81 -9.74 -0.65 -5.77
C VAL A 81 -11.01 -1.04 -5.02
N ALA A 82 -12.16 -0.46 -5.37
CA ALA A 82 -13.44 -0.78 -4.77
C ALA A 82 -13.81 -2.26 -4.96
N ASP A 83 -13.66 -2.79 -6.18
CA ASP A 83 -13.92 -4.19 -6.49
C ASP A 83 -13.02 -5.12 -5.68
N ARG A 84 -11.73 -4.79 -5.54
CA ARG A 84 -10.79 -5.56 -4.71
C ARG A 84 -11.16 -5.50 -3.22
N LEU A 85 -11.63 -4.37 -2.72
CA LEU A 85 -12.08 -4.25 -1.32
C LEU A 85 -13.36 -5.04 -1.06
N ILE A 86 -14.31 -5.03 -2.00
CA ILE A 86 -15.54 -5.84 -1.93
C ILE A 86 -15.18 -7.33 -1.98
N ALA A 87 -14.29 -7.72 -2.88
CA ALA A 87 -13.82 -9.10 -3.02
C ALA A 87 -13.14 -9.61 -1.74
N ILE A 88 -12.30 -8.80 -1.09
CA ILE A 88 -11.70 -9.13 0.22
C ILE A 88 -12.79 -9.28 1.29
N ARG A 89 -13.77 -8.37 1.32
CA ARG A 89 -14.86 -8.43 2.30
C ARG A 89 -15.75 -9.67 2.13
N LEU A 90 -15.92 -10.15 0.89
CA LEU A 90 -16.75 -11.31 0.55
C LEU A 90 -15.95 -12.61 0.40
N ASN A 91 -14.64 -12.59 0.68
CA ASN A 91 -13.72 -13.72 0.54
C ASN A 91 -13.69 -14.33 -0.88
N TRP A 92 -13.93 -13.49 -1.89
CA TRP A 92 -13.93 -13.85 -3.31
C TRP A 92 -12.58 -13.48 -3.94
N LYS A 93 -12.02 -14.37 -4.76
CA LYS A 93 -10.95 -14.04 -5.70
C LYS A 93 -11.54 -13.37 -6.97
N PRO A 94 -11.30 -12.07 -7.21
CA PRO A 94 -11.60 -11.49 -8.51
C PRO A 94 -10.65 -12.10 -9.56
N GLU A 95 -11.17 -12.35 -10.77
CA GLU A 95 -10.41 -12.85 -11.93
C GLU A 95 -9.33 -11.86 -12.38
#